data_AF-A0A340Y7K2-F1
#
_entry.id   AF-A0A340Y7K2-F1
#
_cell.length_a   1.000
_cell.length_b   1.000
_cell.length_c   1.000
_cell.angle_alpha   90.00
_cell.angle_beta   90.00
_cell.angle_gamma   90.00
#
_symmetry.space_group_name_H-M   'P 1'
#
loop_
_entity.id
_entity.type
_entity.pdbx_description
1 polymer ?
#
loop_
_entity_poly.entity_id
_entity_poly.type
_entity_poly.pdbx_seq_one_letter_code
_entity_poly.pdbx_strand_id
1 'polypeptide(L)'
;MEDLGENTTVLSTLRSLNNFISQRVEGGSGLDVSTSAQGSLQMQYQQSMQLEERAEQIRSRSHLIQVEREKTQMELSHKRARVELERAASASARSYEREVDRNQELLTRIRQLQEREAEAEGKMKEQLQRYRLCQQSLDAASKRLRDQEDGLAEAGETVSVLKGRLSDLQWSVMNQEMQVKRLESERQELKEQLELQHRKWQEANQKVQELQASQEARVGQEQRIKDLEQKLTLQEQDAAVVKSMRSELARLPAVETELRQLREENACLREMRDTNGLLREELEGLQRRLGRQEKMQEALVELELEKERLLTKLQSWERLDQTTGLSIRTPEDLSRFIVELQQRELTLKDRNSSITSSARGLEQARLRLQQEVRQLGSQLLEERKKREVHEALARRLQRRVLLLTKVRAAAAVSTPHPLPCVSRHSSFLGSGLADLDASLAGGPTGETPGLHWFTGTDPPPGALVYRAAPQRGRISPTPQGPRPRGRPGCRFLVGAEHVRPPPPTPALGGPVGSHGSSRVVCVLPARGTSRAAAVGSRGSSLGTELHARPAAQRAGATEGRCAPCFRSLCPGDLGVRAQSEA
;
A
#
# COMPACT_ATOMS: atom_id res chain seq x y z
N MET A 1 163.99 82.40 36.79
CA MET A 1 164.74 83.16 35.79
C MET A 1 165.98 83.73 36.45
N GLU A 2 167.02 83.88 35.64
CA GLU A 2 168.34 84.49 35.84
C GLU A 2 168.59 85.17 37.21
N ASP A 3 169.59 84.81 38.03
CA ASP A 3 170.97 84.30 37.83
C ASP A 3 172.02 85.38 37.48
N LEU A 4 173.19 85.25 38.13
CA LEU A 4 174.40 86.10 38.06
C LEU A 4 174.18 87.60 38.44
N GLY A 5 175.15 88.30 39.02
CA GLY A 5 176.50 87.94 39.44
C GLY A 5 177.35 89.22 39.59
N GLU A 6 178.63 89.08 39.98
CA GLU A 6 179.70 90.09 39.73
C GLU A 6 179.63 91.45 40.49
N ASN A 7 180.73 92.16 40.81
CA ASN A 7 182.13 91.72 40.98
C ASN A 7 182.98 92.68 41.85
N THR A 8 184.10 92.14 42.36
CA THR A 8 185.41 92.81 42.61
C THR A 8 185.49 94.32 42.94
N THR A 9 185.03 94.77 44.11
CA THR A 9 185.36 96.14 44.63
C THR A 9 186.03 96.19 46.01
N VAL A 10 185.76 95.22 46.90
CA VAL A 10 186.27 95.25 48.29
C VAL A 10 187.76 94.87 48.42
N LEU A 11 188.34 94.22 47.40
CA LEU A 11 189.73 93.73 47.43
C LEU A 11 190.76 94.64 46.73
N SER A 12 190.35 95.76 46.11
CA SER A 12 191.25 96.67 45.40
C SER A 12 191.68 97.88 46.25
N THR A 13 190.81 98.40 47.10
CA THR A 13 191.08 99.56 47.98
C THR A 13 192.07 99.25 49.11
N LEU A 14 192.19 97.99 49.52
CA LEU A 14 193.12 97.53 50.55
C LEU A 14 194.60 97.45 50.10
N ARG A 15 194.91 97.79 48.83
CA ARG A 15 196.29 97.68 48.27
C ARG A 15 196.97 99.02 47.99
N SER A 16 196.26 100.15 47.99
CA SER A 16 196.84 101.45 47.63
C SER A 16 197.38 102.28 48.81
N LEU A 17 196.92 102.04 50.04
CA LEU A 17 197.34 102.82 51.22
C LEU A 17 198.62 102.31 51.91
N ASN A 18 199.13 101.12 51.56
CA ASN A 18 200.35 100.56 52.19
C ASN A 18 201.66 101.16 51.65
N ASN A 19 201.60 102.08 50.67
CA ASN A 19 202.77 102.68 50.01
C ASN A 19 202.96 104.19 50.27
N PHE A 20 202.13 104.83 51.12
CA PHE A 20 202.11 106.30 51.23
C PHE A 20 202.53 106.88 52.60
N ILE A 21 202.91 106.05 53.58
CA ILE A 21 203.32 106.51 54.93
C ILE A 21 204.83 106.35 55.16
N SER A 22 205.50 105.46 54.43
CA SER A 22 206.87 105.00 54.77
C SER A 22 208.02 105.74 54.10
N GLN A 23 207.83 106.89 53.45
CA GLN A 23 208.96 107.62 52.86
C GLN A 23 208.78 109.13 52.61
N ARG A 24 209.83 109.87 53.02
CA ARG A 24 210.22 111.26 52.74
C ARG A 24 209.61 112.40 53.57
N VAL A 25 210.40 113.41 53.98
CA VAL A 25 211.85 113.42 54.30
C VAL A 25 212.18 114.67 55.14
N GLU A 26 213.33 114.65 55.83
CA GLU A 26 213.85 115.77 56.64
C GLU A 26 214.38 116.93 55.77
N GLY A 27 214.38 118.16 56.27
CA GLY A 27 215.10 119.27 55.63
C GLY A 27 214.56 120.65 55.99
N GLY A 28 215.13 121.29 57.01
CA GLY A 28 214.70 122.62 57.46
C GLY A 28 215.37 123.14 58.73
N SER A 29 216.68 122.93 58.89
CA SER A 29 217.45 123.48 60.01
C SER A 29 218.10 124.82 59.64
N GLY A 30 218.19 125.73 60.62
CA GLY A 30 219.03 126.92 60.54
C GLY A 30 218.38 128.21 61.05
N LEU A 31 218.62 128.55 62.32
CA LEU A 31 219.60 129.60 62.64
C LEU A 31 219.92 129.60 64.15
N ASP A 32 221.18 129.30 64.50
CA ASP A 32 221.79 129.78 65.75
C ASP A 32 222.35 131.19 65.53
N VAL A 33 222.41 132.02 66.58
CA VAL A 33 223.62 132.79 66.98
C VAL A 33 223.36 133.54 68.28
N SER A 34 224.37 133.52 69.16
CA SER A 34 224.34 134.13 70.50
C SER A 34 224.62 135.64 70.48
N THR A 35 224.05 136.40 71.42
CA THR A 35 224.71 137.59 72.02
C THR A 35 224.09 137.96 73.36
N SER A 36 224.86 138.65 74.21
CA SER A 36 224.52 138.90 75.62
C SER A 36 223.93 140.30 75.88
N ALA A 37 222.68 140.38 76.34
CA ALA A 37 222.13 141.45 77.16
C ALA A 37 220.87 140.96 77.92
N GLN A 38 220.54 141.55 79.06
CA GLN A 38 219.41 141.13 79.90
C GLN A 38 218.05 141.58 79.30
N GLY A 39 217.07 140.68 79.14
CA GLY A 39 215.83 140.98 78.38
C GLY A 39 214.51 140.24 78.72
N SER A 40 214.48 139.33 79.70
CA SER A 40 213.29 138.57 80.18
C SER A 40 212.67 137.51 79.23
N LEU A 41 212.13 136.43 79.82
CA LEU A 41 211.65 135.22 79.12
C LEU A 41 210.19 135.31 78.61
N GLN A 42 209.46 136.35 78.99
CA GLN A 42 207.98 136.32 79.01
C GLN A 42 207.32 136.41 77.61
N MET A 43 207.95 137.11 76.66
CA MET A 43 207.38 137.34 75.32
C MET A 43 207.27 136.07 74.47
N GLN A 44 208.24 135.14 74.60
CA GLN A 44 208.30 133.95 73.76
C GLN A 44 207.19 132.95 74.10
N TYR A 45 206.83 132.83 75.39
CA TYR A 45 205.72 131.99 75.84
C TYR A 45 204.36 132.50 75.32
N GLN A 46 204.17 133.83 75.29
CA GLN A 46 202.97 134.45 74.72
C GLN A 46 202.83 134.20 73.21
N GLN A 47 203.94 134.22 72.45
CA GLN A 47 203.90 133.87 71.01
C GLN A 47 203.55 132.39 70.78
N SER A 48 204.07 131.47 71.61
CA SER A 48 203.72 130.04 71.53
C SER A 48 202.23 129.82 71.79
N MET A 49 201.69 130.40 72.88
CA MET A 49 200.26 130.40 73.21
C MET A 49 199.40 130.86 72.02
N GLN A 50 199.72 132.00 71.41
CA GLN A 50 198.96 132.54 70.28
C GLN A 50 198.98 131.65 69.02
N LEU A 51 200.02 130.84 68.83
CA LEU A 51 200.08 129.88 67.72
C LEU A 51 199.25 128.62 68.02
N GLU A 52 199.26 128.16 69.27
CA GLU A 52 198.45 127.01 69.71
C GLU A 52 196.96 127.34 69.73
N GLU A 53 196.56 128.52 70.25
CA GLU A 53 195.20 129.06 70.14
C GLU A 53 194.72 129.13 68.68
N ARG A 54 195.58 129.56 67.74
CA ARG A 54 195.26 129.58 66.31
C ARG A 54 195.12 128.16 65.74
N ALA A 55 195.95 127.21 66.15
CA ALA A 55 195.82 125.81 65.76
C ALA A 55 194.53 125.19 66.32
N GLU A 56 194.09 125.55 67.53
CA GLU A 56 192.79 125.15 68.09
C GLU A 56 191.61 125.82 67.38
N GLN A 57 191.70 127.10 67.02
CA GLN A 57 190.71 127.77 66.18
C GLN A 57 190.60 127.13 64.80
N ILE A 58 191.71 126.67 64.21
CA ILE A 58 191.68 125.92 62.94
C ILE A 58 191.08 124.53 63.15
N ARG A 59 191.51 123.76 64.17
CA ARG A 59 190.97 122.43 64.48
C ARG A 59 189.46 122.47 64.75
N SER A 60 188.99 123.41 65.56
CA SER A 60 187.57 123.58 65.88
C SER A 60 186.74 124.04 64.67
N ARG A 61 187.24 124.97 63.84
CA ARG A 61 186.59 125.33 62.56
C ARG A 61 186.54 124.16 61.58
N SER A 62 187.60 123.36 61.47
CA SER A 62 187.62 122.16 60.64
C SER A 62 186.64 121.10 61.14
N HIS A 63 186.53 120.89 62.46
CA HIS A 63 185.56 119.98 63.06
C HIS A 63 184.11 120.48 62.85
N LEU A 64 183.86 121.78 63.02
CA LEU A 64 182.56 122.40 62.71
C LEU A 64 182.17 122.15 61.25
N ILE A 65 183.05 122.44 60.29
CA ILE A 65 182.83 122.21 58.86
C ILE A 65 182.61 120.72 58.55
N GLN A 66 183.27 119.81 59.27
CA GLN A 66 183.02 118.37 59.15
C GLN A 66 181.62 118.00 59.66
N VAL A 67 181.25 118.43 60.87
CA VAL A 67 179.92 118.17 61.45
C VAL A 67 178.80 118.81 60.63
N GLU A 68 179.04 119.97 60.00
CA GLU A 68 178.10 120.60 59.04
C GLU A 68 177.94 119.78 57.75
N ARG A 69 179.03 119.18 57.23
CA ARG A 69 178.97 118.25 56.08
C ARG A 69 178.25 116.95 56.45
N GLU A 70 178.53 116.38 57.61
CA GLU A 70 177.86 115.17 58.10
C GLU A 70 176.37 115.43 58.38
N LYS A 71 176.04 116.56 59.01
CA LYS A 71 174.65 117.03 59.20
C LYS A 71 173.93 117.21 57.87
N THR A 72 174.51 117.92 56.90
CA THR A 72 173.87 118.15 55.60
C THR A 72 173.75 116.84 54.79
N GLN A 73 174.72 115.93 54.89
CA GLN A 73 174.63 114.58 54.33
C GLN A 73 173.52 113.74 54.99
N MET A 74 173.37 113.79 56.31
CA MET A 74 172.32 113.08 57.05
C MET A 74 170.93 113.69 56.84
N GLU A 75 170.83 115.01 56.71
CA GLU A 75 169.61 115.66 56.27
C GLU A 75 169.22 115.23 54.86
N LEU A 76 170.18 115.12 53.93
CA LEU A 76 169.94 114.65 52.57
C LEU A 76 169.57 113.17 52.54
N SER A 77 170.18 112.31 53.36
CA SER A 77 169.81 110.89 53.44
C SER A 77 168.42 110.70 54.06
N HIS A 78 168.08 111.43 55.11
CA HIS A 78 166.73 111.41 55.68
C HIS A 78 165.67 111.97 54.71
N LYS A 79 165.98 113.05 53.96
CA LYS A 79 165.11 113.58 52.90
C LYS A 79 164.90 112.55 51.78
N ARG A 80 165.93 111.80 51.37
CA ARG A 80 165.82 110.68 50.42
C ARG A 80 164.96 109.55 50.96
N ALA A 81 165.28 109.03 52.14
CA ALA A 81 164.55 107.93 52.78
C ALA A 81 163.06 108.26 52.97
N ARG A 82 162.72 109.49 53.37
CA ARG A 82 161.32 109.95 53.43
C ARG A 82 160.65 109.92 52.06
N VAL A 83 161.29 110.46 51.02
CA VAL A 83 160.75 110.45 49.65
C VAL A 83 160.64 109.03 49.09
N GLU A 84 161.54 108.12 49.46
CA GLU A 84 161.51 106.70 49.08
C GLU A 84 160.38 105.95 49.78
N LEU A 85 160.16 106.18 51.09
CA LEU A 85 159.01 105.66 51.83
C LEU A 85 157.69 106.22 51.31
N GLU A 86 157.61 107.51 51.00
CA GLU A 86 156.43 108.17 50.43
C GLU A 86 156.11 107.66 49.01
N ARG A 87 157.14 107.38 48.20
CA ARG A 87 157.01 106.68 46.91
C ARG A 87 156.56 105.23 47.08
N ALA A 88 157.11 104.50 48.06
CA ALA A 88 156.72 103.12 48.33
C ALA A 88 155.26 103.03 48.82
N ALA A 89 154.84 103.93 49.72
CA ALA A 89 153.45 104.05 50.17
C ALA A 89 152.51 104.47 49.03
N SER A 90 152.94 105.39 48.16
CA SER A 90 152.19 105.76 46.95
C SER A 90 152.08 104.60 45.95
N ALA A 91 153.11 103.77 45.85
CA ALA A 91 153.12 102.60 44.96
C ALA A 91 152.24 101.47 45.51
N SER A 92 152.26 101.23 46.83
CA SER A 92 151.38 100.24 47.47
C SER A 92 149.92 100.70 47.49
N ALA A 93 149.63 101.97 47.77
CA ALA A 93 148.28 102.54 47.65
C ALA A 93 147.71 102.33 46.23
N ARG A 94 148.47 102.71 45.19
CA ARG A 94 148.12 102.43 43.78
C ARG A 94 148.06 100.95 43.42
N SER A 95 148.66 100.07 44.22
CA SER A 95 148.50 98.63 44.06
C SER A 95 147.18 98.16 44.67
N TYR A 96 146.85 98.62 45.88
CA TYR A 96 145.57 98.32 46.53
C TYR A 96 144.38 98.88 45.78
N GLU A 97 144.46 100.08 45.20
CA GLU A 97 143.45 100.64 44.30
C GLU A 97 143.16 99.67 43.14
N ARG A 98 144.19 99.23 42.41
CA ARG A 98 144.04 98.26 41.32
C ARG A 98 143.52 96.90 41.78
N GLU A 99 143.89 96.42 42.97
CA GLU A 99 143.30 95.19 43.51
C GLU A 99 141.84 95.39 43.92
N VAL A 100 141.45 96.57 44.40
CA VAL A 100 140.04 96.91 44.66
C VAL A 100 139.25 96.97 43.35
N ASP A 101 139.80 97.58 42.30
CA ASP A 101 139.19 97.60 40.96
C ASP A 101 139.01 96.17 40.41
N ARG A 102 140.08 95.36 40.44
CA ARG A 102 140.05 93.93 40.05
C ARG A 102 139.01 93.14 40.85
N ASN A 103 138.91 93.37 42.16
CA ASN A 103 137.91 92.71 42.99
C ASN A 103 136.48 93.17 42.66
N GLN A 104 136.27 94.43 42.27
CA GLN A 104 134.98 94.92 41.77
C GLN A 104 134.62 94.31 40.41
N GLU A 105 135.57 94.18 39.48
CA GLU A 105 135.41 93.46 38.21
C GLU A 105 135.06 91.98 38.44
N LEU A 106 135.75 91.31 39.37
CA LEU A 106 135.47 89.92 39.73
C LEU A 106 134.10 89.78 40.40
N LEU A 107 133.72 90.65 41.34
CA LEU A 107 132.42 90.61 42.01
C LEU A 107 131.25 90.91 41.04
N THR A 108 131.41 91.86 40.11
CA THR A 108 130.39 92.11 39.07
C THR A 108 130.29 90.95 38.09
N ARG A 109 131.41 90.33 37.70
CA ARG A 109 131.42 89.11 36.88
C ARG A 109 130.80 87.91 37.58
N ILE A 110 131.01 87.73 38.89
CA ILE A 110 130.36 86.69 39.70
C ILE A 110 128.85 86.90 39.73
N ARG A 111 128.37 88.13 39.97
CA ARG A 111 126.93 88.46 39.93
C ARG A 111 126.31 88.15 38.56
N GLN A 112 126.96 88.56 37.47
CA GLN A 112 126.50 88.24 36.11
C GLN A 112 126.45 86.74 35.82
N LEU A 113 127.31 85.93 36.43
CA LEU A 113 127.26 84.47 36.31
C LEU A 113 126.11 83.88 37.14
N GLN A 114 125.91 84.37 38.37
CA GLN A 114 124.78 83.96 39.23
C GLN A 114 123.42 84.33 38.63
N GLU A 115 123.31 85.51 38.02
CA GLU A 115 122.11 85.95 37.27
C GLU A 115 121.82 85.01 36.09
N ARG A 116 122.83 84.65 35.30
CA ARG A 116 122.71 83.70 34.18
C ARG A 116 122.39 82.28 34.64
N GLU A 117 122.93 81.85 35.77
CA GLU A 117 122.63 80.56 36.40
C GLU A 117 121.19 80.52 36.89
N ALA A 118 120.72 81.56 37.59
CA ALA A 118 119.33 81.69 38.03
C ALA A 118 118.35 81.76 36.84
N GLU A 119 118.71 82.46 35.76
CA GLU A 119 117.97 82.45 34.50
C GLU A 119 117.90 81.05 33.87
N ALA A 120 119.01 80.32 33.84
CA ALA A 120 119.08 78.97 33.27
C ALA A 120 118.27 77.97 34.11
N GLU A 121 118.37 78.04 35.44
CA GLU A 121 117.51 77.30 36.36
C GLU A 121 116.03 77.65 36.15
N GLY A 122 115.69 78.92 36.00
CA GLY A 122 114.32 79.37 35.73
C GLY A 122 113.77 78.74 34.44
N LYS A 123 114.52 78.85 33.34
CA LYS A 123 114.19 78.25 32.04
C LYS A 123 114.06 76.72 32.13
N MET A 124 114.91 76.05 32.91
CA MET A 124 114.81 74.60 33.14
C MET A 124 113.60 74.22 34.01
N LYS A 125 113.29 74.97 35.06
CA LYS A 125 112.10 74.78 35.91
C LYS A 125 110.82 74.98 35.10
N GLU A 126 110.77 75.99 34.24
CA GLU A 126 109.69 76.17 33.26
C GLU A 126 109.59 75.01 32.27
N GLN A 127 110.69 74.54 31.69
CA GLN A 127 110.67 73.39 30.77
C GLN A 127 110.14 72.12 31.47
N LEU A 128 110.55 71.86 32.72
CA LEU A 128 110.02 70.75 33.53
C LEU A 128 108.53 70.91 33.85
N GLN A 129 108.05 72.13 34.11
CA GLN A 129 106.61 72.40 34.29
C GLN A 129 105.83 72.17 32.99
N ARG A 130 106.31 72.70 31.85
CA ARG A 130 105.71 72.49 30.53
C ARG A 130 105.68 71.01 30.14
N TYR A 131 106.75 70.26 30.43
CA TYR A 131 106.80 68.80 30.24
C TYR A 131 105.77 68.08 31.12
N ARG A 132 105.67 68.40 32.42
CA ARG A 132 104.68 67.81 33.33
C ARG A 132 103.24 68.09 32.88
N LEU A 133 102.93 69.31 32.46
CA LEU A 133 101.61 69.67 31.93
C LEU A 133 101.31 68.95 30.61
N CYS A 134 102.29 68.82 29.72
CA CYS A 134 102.18 68.04 28.50
C CYS A 134 101.89 66.56 28.82
N GLN A 135 102.67 65.95 29.72
CA GLN A 135 102.48 64.57 30.18
C GLN A 135 101.09 64.37 30.79
N GLN A 136 100.65 65.25 31.69
CA GLN A 136 99.29 65.21 32.27
C GLN A 136 98.19 65.31 31.20
N SER A 137 98.40 66.12 30.15
CA SER A 137 97.45 66.23 29.03
C SER A 137 97.41 64.97 28.16
N LEU A 138 98.56 64.32 27.95
CA LEU A 138 98.68 63.05 27.24
C LEU A 138 98.08 61.89 28.05
N ASP A 139 98.29 61.86 29.37
CA ASP A 139 97.68 60.88 30.28
C ASP A 139 96.15 61.05 30.30
N ALA A 140 95.64 62.29 30.31
CA ALA A 140 94.22 62.59 30.25
C ALA A 140 93.59 62.21 28.89
N ALA A 141 94.27 62.48 27.78
CA ALA A 141 93.85 62.03 26.45
C ALA A 141 93.86 60.50 26.34
N SER A 142 94.91 59.84 26.84
CA SER A 142 95.05 58.38 26.84
C SER A 142 94.08 57.68 27.78
N LYS A 143 93.48 58.38 28.76
CA LYS A 143 92.33 57.86 29.52
C LYS A 143 91.06 57.94 28.68
N ARG A 144 90.74 59.14 28.15
CA ARG A 144 89.57 59.37 27.28
C ARG A 144 89.49 58.44 26.07
N LEU A 145 90.64 58.05 25.49
CA LEU A 145 90.68 57.08 24.40
C LEU A 145 90.29 55.68 24.87
N ARG A 146 90.78 55.21 26.03
CA ARG A 146 90.33 53.94 26.62
C ARG A 146 88.86 53.96 27.02
N ASP A 147 88.40 55.05 27.64
CA ASP A 147 86.98 55.26 27.97
C ASP A 147 86.08 55.17 26.70
N GLN A 148 86.61 55.54 25.53
CA GLN A 148 85.94 55.41 24.22
C GLN A 148 86.09 54.01 23.60
N GLU A 149 87.24 53.36 23.74
CA GLU A 149 87.49 51.98 23.30
C GLU A 149 86.58 50.99 24.06
N ASP A 150 86.46 51.15 25.38
CA ASP A 150 85.56 50.37 26.24
C ASP A 150 84.09 50.60 25.85
N GLY A 151 83.66 51.86 25.66
CA GLY A 151 82.31 52.18 25.20
C GLY A 151 82.00 51.67 23.77
N LEU A 152 83.00 51.56 22.91
CA LEU A 152 82.87 50.92 21.59
C LEU A 152 82.81 49.38 21.69
N ALA A 153 83.47 48.78 22.68
CA ALA A 153 83.34 47.35 22.97
C ALA A 153 81.93 47.02 23.49
N GLU A 154 81.40 47.77 24.46
CA GLU A 154 80.01 47.64 24.94
C GLU A 154 78.98 47.81 23.79
N ALA A 155 79.19 48.80 22.92
CA ALA A 155 78.38 48.97 21.71
C ALA A 155 78.50 47.77 20.75
N GLY A 156 79.68 47.19 20.60
CA GLY A 156 79.92 45.98 19.83
C GLY A 156 79.18 44.76 20.39
N GLU A 157 79.20 44.56 21.70
CA GLU A 157 78.49 43.48 22.39
C GLU A 157 76.97 43.62 22.25
N THR A 158 76.42 44.82 22.50
CA THR A 158 74.97 45.05 22.33
C THR A 158 74.52 44.84 20.88
N VAL A 159 75.31 45.26 19.89
CA VAL A 159 75.07 44.95 18.46
C VAL A 159 75.14 43.44 18.19
N SER A 160 76.04 42.70 18.84
CA SER A 160 76.12 41.24 18.73
C SER A 160 74.86 40.55 19.30
N VAL A 161 74.44 40.94 20.50
CA VAL A 161 73.20 40.44 21.13
C VAL A 161 71.96 40.74 20.30
N LEU A 162 71.88 41.94 19.70
CA LEU A 162 70.78 42.32 18.82
C LEU A 162 70.79 41.51 17.50
N LYS A 163 71.95 41.23 16.92
CA LYS A 163 72.07 40.33 15.74
C LYS A 163 71.64 38.89 16.07
N GLY A 164 71.96 38.39 17.26
CA GLY A 164 71.47 37.11 17.76
C GLY A 164 69.94 37.09 17.80
N ARG A 165 69.33 38.03 18.54
CA ARG A 165 67.87 38.16 18.67
C ARG A 165 67.15 38.34 17.33
N LEU A 166 67.74 39.09 16.39
CA LEU A 166 67.19 39.22 15.02
C LEU A 166 67.21 37.89 14.27
N SER A 167 68.26 37.07 14.45
CA SER A 167 68.35 35.73 13.85
C SER A 167 67.33 34.77 14.47
N ASP A 168 67.18 34.80 15.80
CA ASP A 168 66.17 34.01 16.53
C ASP A 168 64.74 34.37 16.07
N LEU A 169 64.47 35.66 15.90
CA LEU A 169 63.18 36.16 15.40
C LEU A 169 62.95 35.79 13.94
N GLN A 170 63.96 35.86 13.07
CA GLN A 170 63.87 35.39 11.68
C GLN A 170 63.58 33.88 11.62
N TRP A 171 64.23 33.08 12.46
CA TRP A 171 63.95 31.65 12.57
C TRP A 171 62.55 31.37 13.11
N SER A 172 62.09 32.14 14.11
CA SER A 172 60.73 32.07 14.63
C SER A 172 59.69 32.36 13.55
N VAL A 173 59.85 33.44 12.77
CA VAL A 173 58.97 33.80 11.66
C VAL A 173 58.98 32.73 10.58
N MET A 174 60.14 32.21 10.17
CA MET A 174 60.24 31.12 9.18
C MET A 174 59.49 29.85 9.62
N ASN A 175 59.58 29.49 10.91
CA ASN A 175 58.83 28.36 11.47
C ASN A 175 57.32 28.63 11.52
N GLN A 176 56.90 29.85 11.87
CA GLN A 176 55.48 30.25 11.87
C GLN A 176 54.91 30.26 10.45
N GLU A 177 55.62 30.81 9.46
CA GLU A 177 55.25 30.72 8.04
C GLU A 177 55.06 29.26 7.59
N MET A 178 55.95 28.36 8.00
CA MET A 178 55.85 26.95 7.66
C MET A 178 54.66 26.26 8.36
N GLN A 179 54.29 26.68 9.57
CA GLN A 179 53.05 26.25 10.23
C GLN A 179 51.81 26.77 9.51
N VAL A 180 51.78 28.05 9.13
CA VAL A 180 50.68 28.64 8.34
C VAL A 180 50.51 27.88 7.02
N LYS A 181 51.59 27.67 6.26
CA LYS A 181 51.54 26.95 4.97
C LYS A 181 50.99 25.52 5.11
N ARG A 182 51.29 24.80 6.20
CA ARG A 182 50.70 23.48 6.51
C ARG A 182 49.20 23.57 6.82
N LEU A 183 48.80 24.47 7.72
CA LEU A 183 47.41 24.71 8.07
C LEU A 183 46.58 25.19 6.87
N GLU A 184 47.20 25.90 5.92
CA GLU A 184 46.55 26.32 4.69
C GLU A 184 46.29 25.16 3.71
N SER A 185 47.22 24.19 3.60
CA SER A 185 46.98 22.93 2.87
C SER A 185 45.92 22.06 3.55
N GLU A 186 46.00 21.85 4.87
CA GLU A 186 45.00 21.07 5.63
C GLU A 186 43.59 21.69 5.48
N ARG A 187 43.48 23.02 5.57
CA ARG A 187 42.25 23.77 5.31
C ARG A 187 41.75 23.57 3.87
N GLN A 188 42.64 23.46 2.89
CA GLN A 188 42.27 23.27 1.49
C GLN A 188 41.77 21.84 1.23
N GLU A 189 42.47 20.83 1.74
CA GLU A 189 42.05 19.43 1.69
C GLU A 189 40.67 19.23 2.34
N LEU A 190 40.43 19.86 3.50
CA LEU A 190 39.13 19.80 4.20
C LEU A 190 38.00 20.49 3.41
N LYS A 191 38.29 21.57 2.67
CA LYS A 191 37.30 22.18 1.74
C LYS A 191 36.97 21.25 0.58
N GLU A 192 37.99 20.63 -0.03
CA GLU A 192 37.79 19.72 -1.16
C GLU A 192 37.02 18.45 -0.73
N GLN A 193 37.26 17.97 0.49
CA GLN A 193 36.44 16.92 1.12
C GLN A 193 34.98 17.38 1.33
N LEU A 194 34.75 18.60 1.85
CA LEU A 194 33.41 19.16 2.04
C LEU A 194 32.66 19.29 0.71
N GLU A 195 33.31 19.83 -0.32
CA GLU A 195 32.76 19.93 -1.67
C GLU A 195 32.43 18.56 -2.26
N LEU A 196 33.31 17.57 -2.10
CA LEU A 196 33.08 16.21 -2.56
C LEU A 196 31.85 15.57 -1.90
N GLN A 197 31.65 15.79 -0.59
CA GLN A 197 30.45 15.31 0.10
C GLN A 197 29.19 16.08 -0.33
N HIS A 198 29.30 17.39 -0.57
CA HIS A 198 28.17 18.18 -1.07
C HIS A 198 27.74 17.73 -2.48
N ARG A 199 28.69 17.47 -3.39
CA ARG A 199 28.43 16.91 -4.73
C ARG A 199 27.75 15.53 -4.64
N LYS A 200 28.26 14.62 -3.80
CA LYS A 200 27.64 13.31 -3.54
C LYS A 200 26.21 13.42 -3.00
N TRP A 201 25.95 14.37 -2.11
CA TRP A 201 24.61 14.66 -1.59
C TRP A 201 23.69 15.22 -2.69
N GLN A 202 24.17 16.14 -3.54
CA GLN A 202 23.42 16.63 -4.70
C GLN A 202 23.05 15.49 -5.67
N GLU A 203 24.01 14.64 -6.03
CA GLU A 203 23.78 13.47 -6.89
C GLU A 203 22.77 12.49 -6.28
N ALA A 204 22.85 12.24 -4.97
CA ALA A 204 21.89 11.38 -4.28
C ALA A 204 20.48 11.99 -4.28
N ASN A 205 20.37 13.31 -4.08
CA ASN A 205 19.10 14.02 -4.13
C ASN A 205 18.49 14.05 -5.54
N GLN A 206 19.32 14.20 -6.58
CA GLN A 206 18.91 14.05 -7.99
C GLN A 206 18.37 12.64 -8.26
N LYS A 207 19.08 11.59 -7.83
CA LYS A 207 18.63 10.18 -7.97
C LYS A 207 17.31 9.92 -7.22
N VAL A 208 17.08 10.57 -6.08
CA VAL A 208 15.78 10.51 -5.37
C VAL A 208 14.66 11.17 -6.19
N GLN A 209 14.91 12.33 -6.81
CA GLN A 209 13.93 13.00 -7.68
C GLN A 209 13.64 12.20 -8.96
N GLU A 210 14.65 11.61 -9.59
CA GLU A 210 14.50 10.69 -10.72
C GLU A 210 13.66 9.46 -10.35
N LEU A 211 13.93 8.85 -9.18
CA LEU A 211 13.15 7.73 -8.68
C LEU A 211 11.70 8.12 -8.39
N GLN A 212 11.46 9.28 -7.78
CA GLN A 212 10.11 9.82 -7.52
C GLN A 212 9.32 10.02 -8.82
N ALA A 213 9.89 10.72 -9.80
CA ALA A 213 9.27 10.91 -11.12
C ALA A 213 9.03 9.57 -11.84
N SER A 214 9.94 8.61 -11.72
CA SER A 214 9.75 7.26 -12.26
C SER A 214 8.63 6.48 -11.57
N GLN A 215 8.42 6.70 -10.26
CA GLN A 215 7.36 6.07 -9.48
C GLN A 215 5.99 6.68 -9.78
N GLU A 216 5.90 8.00 -9.95
CA GLU A 216 4.69 8.68 -10.44
C GLU A 216 4.29 8.17 -11.83
N ALA A 217 5.27 8.06 -12.75
CA ALA A 217 5.06 7.47 -14.07
C ALA A 217 4.60 6.00 -14.01
N ARG A 218 5.15 5.19 -13.09
CA ARG A 218 4.69 3.81 -12.85
C ARG A 218 3.25 3.76 -12.33
N VAL A 219 2.88 4.58 -11.35
CA VAL A 219 1.50 4.64 -10.83
C VAL A 219 0.51 5.05 -11.93
N GLY A 220 0.88 5.99 -12.81
CA GLY A 220 0.08 6.34 -13.99
C GLY A 220 -0.06 5.19 -15.01
N GLN A 221 1.00 4.39 -15.20
CA GLN A 221 0.96 3.19 -16.05
C GLN A 221 0.11 2.07 -15.41
N GLU A 222 0.24 1.81 -14.12
CA GLU A 222 -0.57 0.85 -13.36
C GLU A 222 -2.06 1.19 -13.40
N GLN A 223 -2.42 2.46 -13.25
CA GLN A 223 -3.82 2.89 -13.38
C GLN A 223 -4.32 2.65 -14.82
N ARG A 224 -3.51 2.99 -15.83
CA ARG A 224 -3.86 2.74 -17.24
C ARG A 224 -3.99 1.24 -17.55
N ILE A 225 -3.23 0.36 -16.89
CA ILE A 225 -3.38 -1.09 -16.99
C ILE A 225 -4.73 -1.52 -16.40
N LYS A 226 -5.06 -1.09 -15.17
CA LYS A 226 -6.36 -1.36 -14.52
C LYS A 226 -7.54 -0.87 -15.37
N ASP A 227 -7.42 0.31 -15.97
CA ASP A 227 -8.41 0.89 -16.89
C ASP A 227 -8.58 0.10 -18.20
N LEU A 228 -7.58 -0.70 -18.59
CA LEU A 228 -7.62 -1.57 -19.78
C LEU A 228 -8.12 -2.97 -19.42
N GLU A 229 -7.73 -3.51 -18.26
CA GLU A 229 -8.25 -4.77 -17.70
C GLU A 229 -9.78 -4.69 -17.46
N GLN A 230 -10.27 -3.57 -16.93
CA GLN A 230 -11.70 -3.32 -16.80
C GLN A 230 -12.42 -3.27 -18.16
N LYS A 231 -11.81 -2.67 -19.18
CA LYS A 231 -12.39 -2.64 -20.54
C LYS A 231 -12.38 -4.02 -21.19
N LEU A 232 -11.33 -4.81 -20.96
CA LEU A 232 -11.24 -6.18 -21.48
C LEU A 232 -12.29 -7.08 -20.83
N THR A 233 -12.43 -7.07 -19.50
CA THR A 233 -13.44 -7.88 -18.81
C THR A 233 -14.88 -7.49 -19.17
N LEU A 234 -15.15 -6.22 -19.49
CA LEU A 234 -16.43 -5.79 -20.07
C LEU A 234 -16.62 -6.33 -21.49
N GLN A 235 -15.60 -6.25 -22.36
CA GLN A 235 -15.65 -6.82 -23.71
C GLN A 235 -15.81 -8.35 -23.72
N GLU A 236 -15.26 -9.05 -22.73
CA GLU A 236 -15.45 -10.49 -22.53
C GLU A 236 -16.88 -10.83 -22.11
N GLN A 237 -17.50 -10.02 -21.24
CA GLN A 237 -18.91 -10.13 -20.86
C GLN A 237 -19.83 -9.86 -22.06
N ASP A 238 -19.61 -8.78 -22.80
CA ASP A 238 -20.34 -8.47 -24.04
C ASP A 238 -20.21 -9.61 -25.06
N ALA A 239 -19.00 -10.14 -25.24
CA ALA A 239 -18.75 -11.28 -26.13
C ALA A 239 -19.43 -12.58 -25.65
N ALA A 240 -19.58 -12.79 -24.35
CA ALA A 240 -20.33 -13.91 -23.79
C ALA A 240 -21.84 -13.77 -24.02
N VAL A 241 -22.41 -12.57 -23.81
CA VAL A 241 -23.81 -12.26 -24.14
C VAL A 241 -24.07 -12.45 -25.63
N VAL A 242 -23.21 -11.93 -26.50
CA VAL A 242 -23.32 -12.11 -27.96
C VAL A 242 -23.20 -13.59 -28.36
N LYS A 243 -22.40 -14.41 -27.67
CA LYS A 243 -22.37 -15.87 -27.88
C LYS A 243 -23.68 -16.54 -27.46
N SER A 244 -24.26 -16.18 -26.30
CA SER A 244 -25.58 -16.70 -25.85
C SER A 244 -26.66 -16.37 -26.87
N MET A 245 -26.81 -15.08 -27.21
CA MET A 245 -27.79 -14.60 -28.20
C MET A 245 -27.61 -15.29 -29.56
N ARG A 246 -26.37 -15.48 -30.04
CA ARG A 246 -26.12 -16.24 -31.28
C ARG A 246 -26.55 -17.70 -31.17
N SER A 247 -26.37 -18.33 -30.00
CA SER A 247 -26.81 -19.72 -29.79
C SER A 247 -28.33 -19.87 -29.70
N GLU A 248 -29.03 -18.86 -29.16
CA GLU A 248 -30.49 -18.78 -29.14
C GLU A 248 -31.04 -18.54 -30.56
N LEU A 249 -30.48 -17.56 -31.29
CA LEU A 249 -30.80 -17.30 -32.70
C LEU A 249 -30.56 -18.52 -33.60
N ALA A 250 -29.50 -19.30 -33.34
CA ALA A 250 -29.22 -20.54 -34.06
C ALA A 250 -30.18 -21.69 -33.73
N ARG A 251 -30.91 -21.63 -32.60
CA ARG A 251 -31.95 -22.59 -32.23
C ARG A 251 -33.33 -22.23 -32.76
N LEU A 252 -33.59 -20.95 -33.06
CA LEU A 252 -34.89 -20.50 -33.60
C LEU A 252 -35.38 -21.33 -34.81
N PRO A 253 -34.57 -21.67 -35.83
CA PRO A 253 -35.05 -22.47 -36.96
C PRO A 253 -35.57 -23.86 -36.58
N ALA A 254 -34.97 -24.50 -35.56
CA ALA A 254 -35.42 -25.80 -35.06
C ALA A 254 -36.76 -25.67 -34.32
N VAL A 255 -36.87 -24.69 -33.43
CA VAL A 255 -38.13 -24.38 -32.71
C VAL A 255 -39.23 -23.98 -33.71
N GLU A 256 -38.90 -23.25 -34.78
CA GLU A 256 -39.85 -22.98 -35.86
C GLU A 256 -40.28 -24.23 -36.63
N THR A 257 -39.39 -25.21 -36.86
CA THR A 257 -39.78 -26.48 -37.50
C THR A 257 -40.65 -27.34 -36.58
N GLU A 258 -40.34 -27.43 -35.28
CA GLU A 258 -41.20 -28.06 -34.28
C GLU A 258 -42.59 -27.37 -34.24
N LEU A 259 -42.62 -26.04 -34.30
CA LEU A 259 -43.86 -25.25 -34.33
C LEU A 259 -44.61 -25.34 -35.69
N ARG A 260 -44.00 -25.88 -36.75
CA ARG A 260 -44.69 -26.25 -38.00
C ARG A 260 -45.26 -27.67 -37.88
N GLN A 261 -44.44 -28.64 -37.49
CA GLN A 261 -44.83 -30.03 -37.22
C GLN A 261 -46.01 -30.12 -36.25
N LEU A 262 -45.94 -29.44 -35.09
CA LEU A 262 -47.03 -29.43 -34.10
C LEU A 262 -48.33 -28.78 -34.64
N ARG A 263 -48.27 -27.91 -35.65
CA ARG A 263 -49.46 -27.38 -36.33
C ARG A 263 -50.03 -28.37 -37.34
N GLU A 264 -49.16 -29.04 -38.09
CA GLU A 264 -49.51 -30.10 -39.05
C GLU A 264 -50.14 -31.29 -38.33
N GLU A 265 -49.52 -31.79 -37.25
CA GLU A 265 -50.10 -32.81 -36.36
C GLU A 265 -51.46 -32.37 -35.80
N ASN A 266 -51.62 -31.12 -35.38
CA ASN A 266 -52.91 -30.60 -34.93
C ASN A 266 -53.94 -30.46 -36.07
N ALA A 267 -53.53 -30.36 -37.34
CA ALA A 267 -54.44 -30.41 -38.49
C ALA A 267 -54.90 -31.86 -38.73
N CYS A 268 -53.95 -32.80 -38.85
CA CYS A 268 -54.25 -34.22 -38.99
C CYS A 268 -55.08 -34.77 -37.82
N LEU A 269 -54.87 -34.31 -36.57
CA LEU A 269 -55.69 -34.67 -35.41
C LEU A 269 -57.10 -34.06 -35.40
N ARG A 270 -57.39 -33.05 -36.24
CA ARG A 270 -58.77 -32.59 -36.49
C ARG A 270 -59.41 -33.47 -37.56
N GLU A 271 -58.74 -33.65 -38.70
CA GLU A 271 -59.19 -34.53 -39.79
C GLU A 271 -59.47 -35.97 -39.31
N MET A 272 -58.61 -36.50 -38.44
CA MET A 272 -58.81 -37.80 -37.77
C MET A 272 -59.98 -37.81 -36.78
N ARG A 273 -60.35 -36.69 -36.16
CA ARG A 273 -61.56 -36.59 -35.32
C ARG A 273 -62.82 -36.51 -36.18
N ASP A 274 -62.78 -35.75 -37.26
CA ASP A 274 -63.92 -35.53 -38.15
C ASP A 274 -64.26 -36.84 -38.90
N THR A 275 -63.26 -37.55 -39.41
CA THR A 275 -63.42 -38.91 -39.98
C THR A 275 -63.87 -39.96 -38.96
N ASN A 276 -63.38 -39.91 -37.70
CA ASN A 276 -63.94 -40.74 -36.63
C ASN A 276 -65.38 -40.34 -36.27
N GLY A 277 -65.79 -39.09 -36.51
CA GLY A 277 -67.18 -38.64 -36.43
C GLY A 277 -68.05 -39.33 -37.46
N LEU A 278 -67.67 -39.26 -38.74
CA LEU A 278 -68.36 -39.93 -39.84
C LEU A 278 -68.48 -41.44 -39.61
N LEU A 279 -67.40 -42.11 -39.18
CA LEU A 279 -67.43 -43.56 -38.86
C LEU A 279 -68.37 -43.89 -37.69
N ARG A 280 -68.55 -43.00 -36.71
CA ARG A 280 -69.55 -43.18 -35.65
C ARG A 280 -70.97 -43.00 -36.17
N GLU A 281 -71.21 -42.00 -37.02
CA GLU A 281 -72.52 -41.78 -37.66
C GLU A 281 -72.93 -42.99 -38.53
N GLU A 282 -71.98 -43.61 -39.23
CA GLU A 282 -72.17 -44.86 -39.96
C GLU A 282 -72.45 -46.05 -39.04
N LEU A 283 -71.66 -46.24 -37.97
CA LEU A 283 -71.85 -47.31 -37.00
C LEU A 283 -73.20 -47.22 -36.29
N GLU A 284 -73.59 -46.03 -35.82
CA GLU A 284 -74.94 -45.80 -35.30
C GLU A 284 -76.00 -46.00 -36.39
N GLY A 285 -75.72 -45.62 -37.64
CA GLY A 285 -76.58 -45.86 -38.79
C GLY A 285 -76.83 -47.34 -39.05
N LEU A 286 -75.82 -48.19 -38.86
CA LEU A 286 -75.91 -49.65 -38.92
C LEU A 286 -76.62 -50.23 -37.70
N GLN A 287 -76.31 -49.79 -36.48
CA GLN A 287 -77.04 -50.19 -35.26
C GLN A 287 -78.54 -49.84 -35.35
N ARG A 288 -78.88 -48.65 -35.87
CA ARG A 288 -80.26 -48.22 -36.14
C ARG A 288 -80.94 -49.04 -37.25
N ARG A 289 -80.19 -49.75 -38.11
CA ARG A 289 -80.74 -50.73 -39.09
C ARG A 289 -80.91 -52.11 -38.45
N LEU A 290 -79.92 -52.58 -37.71
CA LEU A 290 -79.94 -53.86 -36.99
C LEU A 290 -81.11 -53.90 -36.00
N GLY A 291 -81.25 -52.88 -35.15
CA GLY A 291 -82.38 -52.74 -34.21
C GLY A 291 -83.76 -52.52 -34.84
N ARG A 292 -83.85 -52.45 -36.19
CA ARG A 292 -85.13 -52.59 -36.93
C ARG A 292 -85.33 -54.00 -37.46
N GLN A 293 -84.26 -54.72 -37.83
CA GLN A 293 -84.34 -56.13 -38.20
C GLN A 293 -84.60 -57.02 -36.99
N GLU A 294 -83.96 -56.75 -35.84
CA GLU A 294 -84.20 -57.45 -34.57
C GLU A 294 -85.68 -57.37 -34.17
N LYS A 295 -86.27 -56.16 -34.15
CA LYS A 295 -87.71 -55.96 -33.87
C LYS A 295 -88.65 -56.62 -34.88
N MET A 296 -88.22 -56.74 -36.14
CA MET A 296 -88.97 -57.47 -37.16
C MET A 296 -88.88 -58.99 -36.93
N GLN A 297 -87.77 -59.51 -36.42
CA GLN A 297 -87.61 -60.91 -36.03
C GLN A 297 -88.40 -61.23 -34.75
N GLU A 298 -88.38 -60.35 -33.74
CA GLU A 298 -89.21 -60.44 -32.54
C GLU A 298 -90.70 -60.59 -32.91
N ALA A 299 -91.23 -59.67 -33.73
CA ALA A 299 -92.63 -59.71 -34.17
C ALA A 299 -92.98 -60.95 -35.04
N LEU A 300 -92.03 -61.49 -35.80
CA LEU A 300 -92.24 -62.74 -36.54
C LEU A 300 -92.36 -63.94 -35.60
N VAL A 301 -91.50 -64.04 -34.58
CA VAL A 301 -91.55 -65.11 -33.57
C VAL A 301 -92.83 -65.01 -32.73
N GLU A 302 -93.30 -63.81 -32.40
CA GLU A 302 -94.59 -63.62 -31.73
C GLU A 302 -95.76 -64.20 -32.56
N LEU A 303 -95.82 -63.89 -33.86
CA LEU A 303 -96.84 -64.40 -34.78
C LEU A 303 -96.76 -65.92 -35.00
N GLU A 304 -95.56 -66.49 -35.00
CA GLU A 304 -95.36 -67.94 -35.07
C GLU A 304 -95.91 -68.65 -33.82
N LEU A 305 -95.65 -68.10 -32.62
CA LEU A 305 -96.20 -68.60 -31.36
C LEU A 305 -97.73 -68.47 -31.27
N GLU A 306 -98.33 -67.41 -31.82
CA GLU A 306 -99.79 -67.27 -31.89
C GLU A 306 -100.44 -68.31 -32.81
N LYS A 307 -99.83 -68.58 -33.97
CA LYS A 307 -100.26 -69.63 -34.89
C LYS A 307 -100.28 -71.02 -34.22
N GLU A 308 -99.25 -71.37 -33.46
CA GLU A 308 -99.22 -72.65 -32.71
C GLU A 308 -100.31 -72.74 -31.63
N ARG A 309 -100.57 -71.63 -30.91
CA ARG A 309 -101.65 -71.52 -29.91
C ARG A 309 -103.05 -71.65 -30.52
N LEU A 310 -103.23 -71.34 -31.81
CA LEU A 310 -104.50 -71.54 -32.51
C LEU A 310 -104.63 -72.97 -33.07
N LEU A 311 -103.56 -73.54 -33.63
CA LEU A 311 -103.54 -74.92 -34.13
C LEU A 311 -103.81 -75.95 -33.02
N THR A 312 -103.21 -75.76 -31.84
CA THR A 312 -103.45 -76.63 -30.67
C THR A 312 -104.90 -76.58 -30.17
N LYS A 313 -105.56 -75.42 -30.24
CA LYS A 313 -107.01 -75.30 -29.96
C LYS A 313 -107.85 -76.04 -31.00
N LEU A 314 -107.54 -75.91 -32.29
CA LEU A 314 -108.28 -76.61 -33.35
C LEU A 314 -108.22 -78.14 -33.17
N GLN A 315 -107.01 -78.69 -32.94
CA GLN A 315 -106.81 -80.12 -32.68
C GLN A 315 -107.56 -80.62 -31.44
N SER A 316 -107.87 -79.77 -30.45
CA SER A 316 -108.65 -80.17 -29.28
C SER A 316 -110.12 -80.45 -29.61
N TRP A 317 -110.69 -79.75 -30.61
CA TRP A 317 -112.03 -80.01 -31.14
C TRP A 317 -112.06 -81.26 -32.02
N GLU A 318 -111.05 -81.47 -32.87
CA GLU A 318 -110.95 -82.67 -33.72
C GLU A 318 -110.88 -83.97 -32.90
N ARG A 319 -110.31 -83.93 -31.69
CA ARG A 319 -110.26 -85.07 -30.76
C ARG A 319 -111.62 -85.37 -30.11
N LEU A 320 -112.53 -84.40 -29.97
CA LEU A 320 -113.87 -84.62 -29.40
C LEU A 320 -114.75 -85.43 -30.37
N ASP A 321 -114.70 -85.14 -31.66
CA ASP A 321 -115.37 -85.93 -32.72
C ASP A 321 -114.91 -87.40 -32.68
N GLN A 322 -113.59 -87.63 -32.68
CA GLN A 322 -112.97 -88.96 -32.67
C GLN A 322 -113.29 -89.78 -31.41
N THR A 323 -113.47 -89.14 -30.26
CA THR A 323 -113.70 -89.83 -28.97
C THR A 323 -115.18 -90.04 -28.65
N THR A 324 -116.08 -89.24 -29.21
CA THR A 324 -117.53 -89.31 -28.90
C THR A 324 -118.31 -90.15 -29.91
N GLY A 325 -117.81 -90.31 -31.15
CA GLY A 325 -118.50 -91.08 -32.21
C GLY A 325 -119.79 -90.43 -32.73
N LEU A 326 -120.08 -89.21 -32.27
CA LEU A 326 -121.12 -88.31 -32.75
C LEU A 326 -120.44 -87.25 -33.60
N SER A 327 -120.99 -86.94 -34.78
CA SER A 327 -120.41 -86.00 -35.74
C SER A 327 -120.47 -84.55 -35.22
N ILE A 328 -119.45 -84.16 -34.44
CA ILE A 328 -119.41 -82.92 -33.66
C ILE A 328 -117.99 -82.35 -33.78
N ARG A 329 -117.75 -81.54 -34.82
CA ARG A 329 -116.44 -80.96 -35.13
C ARG A 329 -116.35 -79.48 -34.78
N THR A 330 -117.49 -78.84 -34.55
CA THR A 330 -117.62 -77.43 -34.19
C THR A 330 -118.63 -77.26 -33.02
N PRO A 331 -118.54 -76.19 -32.21
CA PRO A 331 -119.56 -75.85 -31.20
C PRO A 331 -120.98 -75.77 -31.78
N GLU A 332 -121.09 -75.37 -33.05
CA GLU A 332 -122.31 -75.26 -33.83
C GLU A 332 -122.92 -76.62 -34.20
N ASP A 333 -122.15 -77.72 -34.18
CA ASP A 333 -122.67 -79.09 -34.35
C ASP A 333 -123.25 -79.63 -33.03
N LEU A 334 -122.55 -79.38 -31.92
CA LEU A 334 -122.93 -79.87 -30.58
C LEU A 334 -124.30 -79.30 -30.16
N SER A 335 -124.51 -78.02 -30.44
CA SER A 335 -125.78 -77.32 -30.20
C SER A 335 -126.93 -77.85 -31.08
N ARG A 336 -126.67 -78.25 -32.33
CA ARG A 336 -127.67 -78.91 -33.19
C ARG A 336 -128.10 -80.27 -32.63
N PHE A 337 -127.15 -81.09 -32.19
CA PHE A 337 -127.43 -82.43 -31.67
C PHE A 337 -128.34 -82.43 -30.43
N ILE A 338 -128.20 -81.42 -29.55
CA ILE A 338 -129.04 -81.24 -28.36
C ILE A 338 -130.51 -81.00 -28.74
N VAL A 339 -130.78 -80.20 -29.79
CA VAL A 339 -132.14 -79.87 -30.23
C VAL A 339 -132.89 -81.10 -30.77
N GLU A 340 -132.24 -81.94 -31.58
CA GLU A 340 -132.85 -83.20 -32.04
C GLU A 340 -133.25 -84.13 -30.88
N LEU A 341 -132.40 -84.20 -29.85
CA LEU A 341 -132.58 -85.07 -28.71
C LEU A 341 -133.78 -84.60 -27.86
N GLN A 342 -133.91 -83.29 -27.63
CA GLN A 342 -135.05 -82.68 -26.94
C GLN A 342 -136.38 -82.88 -27.69
N GLN A 343 -136.37 -82.76 -29.03
CA GLN A 343 -137.56 -83.03 -29.85
C GLN A 343 -138.04 -84.48 -29.73
N ARG A 344 -137.11 -85.46 -29.72
CA ARG A 344 -137.46 -86.88 -29.52
C ARG A 344 -138.10 -87.12 -28.15
N GLU A 345 -137.59 -86.50 -27.09
CA GLU A 345 -138.11 -86.67 -25.72
C GLU A 345 -139.56 -86.17 -25.57
N LEU A 346 -139.93 -85.06 -26.22
CA LEU A 346 -141.31 -84.55 -26.23
C LEU A 346 -142.28 -85.57 -26.83
N THR A 347 -141.97 -86.11 -28.02
CA THR A 347 -142.85 -87.08 -28.71
C THR A 347 -143.10 -88.38 -27.93
N LEU A 348 -142.22 -88.72 -26.98
CA LEU A 348 -142.39 -89.87 -26.09
C LEU A 348 -143.31 -89.55 -24.90
N LYS A 349 -143.28 -88.31 -24.38
CA LYS A 349 -144.15 -87.86 -23.27
C LYS A 349 -145.62 -87.83 -23.68
N ASP A 350 -145.92 -87.30 -24.87
CA ASP A 350 -147.29 -87.23 -25.40
C ASP A 350 -147.92 -88.63 -25.52
N ARG A 351 -147.19 -89.58 -26.13
CA ARG A 351 -147.62 -90.98 -26.27
C ARG A 351 -147.93 -91.64 -24.91
N ASN A 352 -147.13 -91.37 -23.89
CA ASN A 352 -147.31 -91.94 -22.55
C ASN A 352 -148.58 -91.38 -21.84
N SER A 353 -148.91 -90.11 -22.07
CA SER A 353 -150.16 -89.51 -21.57
C SER A 353 -151.41 -90.15 -22.19
N SER A 354 -151.37 -90.46 -23.49
CA SER A 354 -152.47 -91.14 -24.20
C SER A 354 -152.67 -92.60 -23.76
N ILE A 355 -151.60 -93.29 -23.38
CA ILE A 355 -151.69 -94.66 -22.86
C ILE A 355 -152.29 -94.67 -21.46
N THR A 356 -151.83 -93.78 -20.57
CA THR A 356 -152.31 -93.73 -19.17
C THR A 356 -153.75 -93.22 -19.01
N SER A 357 -154.29 -92.44 -19.96
CA SER A 357 -155.72 -92.08 -19.98
C SER A 357 -156.62 -93.25 -20.40
N SER A 358 -156.25 -93.98 -21.45
CA SER A 358 -157.04 -95.13 -21.94
C SER A 358 -157.14 -96.28 -20.92
N ALA A 359 -156.04 -96.59 -20.21
CA ALA A 359 -156.02 -97.62 -19.17
C ALA A 359 -157.08 -97.37 -18.08
N ARG A 360 -157.15 -96.14 -17.55
CA ARG A 360 -158.12 -95.75 -16.50
C ARG A 360 -159.57 -95.85 -16.97
N GLY A 361 -159.85 -95.57 -18.25
CA GLY A 361 -161.17 -95.72 -18.84
C GLY A 361 -161.64 -97.18 -18.88
N LEU A 362 -160.75 -98.10 -19.25
CA LEU A 362 -161.02 -99.54 -19.28
C LEU A 362 -161.25 -100.13 -17.87
N GLU A 363 -160.51 -99.65 -16.86
CA GLU A 363 -160.70 -100.07 -15.47
C GLU A 363 -162.08 -99.67 -14.91
N GLN A 364 -162.56 -98.46 -15.22
CA GLN A 364 -163.90 -98.03 -14.82
C GLN A 364 -165.02 -98.85 -15.49
N ALA A 365 -164.87 -99.19 -16.79
CA ALA A 365 -165.81 -100.06 -17.49
C ALA A 365 -165.86 -101.48 -16.88
N ARG A 366 -164.69 -102.05 -16.56
CA ARG A 366 -164.56 -103.36 -15.88
C ARG A 366 -165.29 -103.40 -14.54
N LEU A 367 -165.23 -102.32 -13.75
CA LEU A 367 -165.89 -102.25 -12.44
C LEU A 367 -167.42 -102.20 -12.54
N ARG A 368 -167.98 -101.50 -13.53
CA ARG A 368 -169.45 -101.44 -13.76
C ARG A 368 -170.02 -102.81 -14.12
N LEU A 369 -169.42 -103.49 -15.10
CA LEU A 369 -169.82 -104.84 -15.51
C LEU A 369 -169.76 -105.85 -14.36
N GLN A 370 -168.79 -105.72 -13.44
CA GLN A 370 -168.71 -106.56 -12.24
C GLN A 370 -169.82 -106.30 -11.19
N GLN A 371 -170.54 -105.18 -11.26
CA GLN A 371 -171.70 -104.91 -10.41
C GLN A 371 -172.98 -105.46 -11.05
N GLU A 372 -173.16 -105.26 -12.36
CA GLU A 372 -174.29 -105.76 -13.14
C GLU A 372 -174.40 -107.30 -13.08
N VAL A 373 -173.28 -108.02 -13.25
CA VAL A 373 -173.26 -109.50 -13.16
C VAL A 373 -173.69 -110.01 -11.78
N ARG A 374 -173.39 -109.28 -10.70
CA ARG A 374 -173.85 -109.64 -9.34
C ARG A 374 -175.35 -109.42 -9.16
N GLN A 375 -175.91 -108.38 -9.76
CA GLN A 375 -177.34 -108.06 -9.70
C GLN A 375 -178.19 -109.04 -10.53
N LEU A 376 -177.75 -109.39 -11.75
CA LEU A 376 -178.43 -110.39 -12.57
C LEU A 376 -178.38 -111.79 -11.94
N GLY A 377 -177.28 -112.11 -11.24
CA GLY A 377 -177.12 -113.38 -10.52
C GLY A 377 -178.13 -113.62 -9.39
N SER A 378 -178.56 -112.58 -8.67
CA SER A 378 -179.58 -112.72 -7.62
C SER A 378 -180.98 -112.90 -8.22
N GLN A 379 -181.33 -112.14 -9.25
CA GLN A 379 -182.63 -112.24 -9.94
C GLN A 379 -182.88 -113.63 -10.53
N LEU A 380 -181.86 -114.23 -11.16
CA LEU A 380 -181.99 -115.54 -11.82
C LEU A 380 -182.19 -116.70 -10.82
N LEU A 381 -181.72 -116.56 -9.58
CA LEU A 381 -181.97 -117.52 -8.49
C LEU A 381 -183.42 -117.48 -7.99
N GLU A 382 -184.09 -116.33 -8.03
CA GLU A 382 -185.51 -116.24 -7.68
C GLU A 382 -186.42 -116.86 -8.75
N GLU A 383 -186.12 -116.64 -10.03
CA GLU A 383 -186.86 -117.25 -11.15
C GLU A 383 -186.74 -118.78 -11.18
N ARG A 384 -185.60 -119.36 -10.80
CA ARG A 384 -185.46 -120.82 -10.65
C ARG A 384 -186.44 -121.39 -9.61
N LYS A 385 -186.52 -120.77 -8.43
CA LYS A 385 -187.44 -121.20 -7.35
C LYS A 385 -188.91 -121.18 -7.78
N LYS A 386 -189.31 -120.20 -8.61
CA LYS A 386 -190.68 -120.13 -9.16
C LYS A 386 -190.95 -121.28 -10.14
N ARG A 387 -190.02 -121.56 -11.07
CA ARG A 387 -190.20 -122.59 -12.11
C ARG A 387 -190.33 -124.01 -11.55
N GLU A 388 -189.58 -124.35 -10.53
CA GLU A 388 -189.64 -125.68 -9.88
C GLU A 388 -191.03 -125.97 -9.27
N VAL A 389 -191.67 -124.95 -8.68
CA VAL A 389 -193.05 -125.04 -8.16
C VAL A 389 -194.07 -125.25 -9.30
N HIS A 390 -193.89 -124.57 -10.44
CA HIS A 390 -194.78 -124.74 -11.60
C HIS A 390 -194.63 -126.10 -12.29
N GLU A 391 -193.40 -126.64 -12.41
CA GLU A 391 -193.18 -127.97 -13.00
C GLU A 391 -193.80 -129.10 -12.16
N ALA A 392 -193.72 -129.01 -10.82
CA ALA A 392 -194.38 -129.97 -9.93
C ALA A 392 -195.90 -130.05 -10.16
N LEU A 393 -196.52 -128.91 -10.52
CA LEU A 393 -197.94 -128.84 -10.88
C LEU A 393 -198.23 -129.52 -12.23
N ALA A 394 -197.43 -129.20 -13.27
CA ALA A 394 -197.60 -129.76 -14.61
C ALA A 394 -197.47 -131.30 -14.64
N ARG A 395 -196.49 -131.85 -13.90
CA ARG A 395 -196.25 -133.29 -13.80
C ARG A 395 -197.37 -134.07 -13.07
N ARG A 396 -198.26 -133.38 -12.33
CA ARG A 396 -199.51 -133.96 -11.78
C ARG A 396 -200.67 -133.96 -12.78
N LEU A 397 -200.70 -133.02 -13.73
CA LEU A 397 -201.73 -132.95 -14.77
C LEU A 397 -201.48 -133.93 -15.91
N GLN A 398 -200.25 -134.06 -16.40
CA GLN A 398 -199.92 -134.95 -17.54
C GLN A 398 -200.28 -136.43 -17.29
N ARG A 399 -200.07 -136.93 -16.06
CA ARG A 399 -200.44 -138.31 -15.68
C ARG A 399 -201.95 -138.57 -15.74
N ARG A 400 -202.79 -137.52 -15.71
CA ARG A 400 -204.24 -137.59 -15.79
C ARG A 400 -204.76 -137.56 -17.24
N VAL A 401 -203.98 -137.00 -18.17
CA VAL A 401 -204.29 -136.95 -19.61
C VAL A 401 -203.97 -138.28 -20.31
N LEU A 402 -202.91 -138.97 -19.89
CA LEU A 402 -202.48 -140.23 -20.54
C LEU A 402 -203.54 -141.34 -20.48
N LEU A 403 -204.41 -141.33 -19.46
CA LEU A 403 -205.44 -142.34 -19.23
C LEU A 403 -206.70 -142.22 -20.11
N LEU A 404 -206.85 -141.15 -20.91
CA LEU A 404 -208.05 -140.90 -21.73
C LEU A 404 -207.83 -141.04 -23.25
N THR A 405 -206.58 -141.07 -23.72
CA THR A 405 -206.26 -140.80 -25.14
C THR A 405 -205.89 -142.05 -25.95
N LYS A 406 -206.65 -143.14 -25.75
CA LYS A 406 -207.06 -144.10 -26.82
C LYS A 406 -205.93 -145.03 -27.36
N VAL A 407 -206.10 -146.30 -27.77
CA VAL A 407 -207.22 -147.27 -27.89
C VAL A 407 -208.23 -147.02 -29.03
N ARG A 408 -208.08 -145.95 -29.81
CA ARG A 408 -208.97 -145.51 -30.91
C ARG A 408 -208.26 -144.45 -31.78
N ALA A 409 -208.41 -144.37 -33.11
CA ALA A 409 -208.44 -145.35 -34.20
C ALA A 409 -208.84 -144.61 -35.50
N ALA A 410 -208.22 -144.98 -36.63
CA ALA A 410 -208.68 -144.74 -38.02
C ALA A 410 -208.84 -143.30 -38.57
N ALA A 411 -208.97 -143.24 -39.89
CA ALA A 411 -209.59 -142.20 -40.74
C ALA A 411 -208.94 -140.79 -40.90
N ALA A 412 -208.22 -140.64 -42.03
CA ALA A 412 -208.63 -139.83 -43.20
C ALA A 412 -208.80 -138.28 -43.16
N VAL A 413 -208.16 -137.64 -44.16
CA VAL A 413 -208.68 -136.55 -45.04
C VAL A 413 -208.62 -135.07 -44.58
N SER A 414 -208.42 -134.22 -45.60
CA SER A 414 -208.68 -132.77 -45.74
C SER A 414 -207.65 -131.71 -45.30
N THR A 415 -207.25 -130.94 -46.33
CA THR A 415 -206.76 -129.55 -46.41
C THR A 415 -207.89 -128.52 -46.09
N PRO A 416 -207.75 -127.16 -46.17
CA PRO A 416 -206.69 -126.33 -46.77
C PRO A 416 -206.28 -125.02 -46.00
N HIS A 417 -205.39 -124.21 -46.62
CA HIS A 417 -205.25 -122.72 -46.70
C HIS A 417 -205.71 -121.74 -45.57
N PRO A 418 -205.24 -120.45 -45.55
CA PRO A 418 -204.13 -119.78 -46.25
C PRO A 418 -203.28 -118.84 -45.33
N LEU A 419 -202.63 -117.81 -45.92
CA LEU A 419 -202.10 -116.55 -45.34
C LEU A 419 -203.18 -115.74 -44.56
N PRO A 420 -202.92 -114.63 -43.80
CA PRO A 420 -201.76 -113.72 -43.89
C PRO A 420 -201.22 -112.99 -42.60
N CYS A 421 -200.07 -112.32 -42.78
CA CYS A 421 -199.63 -110.96 -42.34
C CYS A 421 -200.11 -110.23 -41.05
N VAL A 422 -199.11 -109.61 -40.38
CA VAL A 422 -199.03 -108.17 -39.98
C VAL A 422 -199.96 -107.56 -38.91
N SER A 423 -199.34 -107.07 -37.82
CA SER A 423 -199.36 -105.69 -37.25
C SER A 423 -198.66 -105.69 -35.86
N ARG A 424 -198.18 -104.62 -35.20
CA ARG A 424 -197.78 -103.18 -35.36
C ARG A 424 -197.00 -102.85 -34.04
N HIS A 425 -196.30 -101.76 -33.71
CA HIS A 425 -195.78 -100.47 -34.21
C HIS A 425 -194.70 -100.04 -33.18
N SER A 426 -193.79 -99.06 -33.29
CA SER A 426 -193.20 -98.18 -34.33
C SER A 426 -191.88 -97.61 -33.69
N SER A 427 -191.16 -96.53 -34.04
CA SER A 427 -191.17 -95.46 -35.06
C SER A 427 -189.84 -94.67 -34.95
N PHE A 428 -189.31 -94.13 -36.07
CA PHE A 428 -188.64 -92.80 -36.25
C PHE A 428 -187.61 -92.30 -35.20
N LEU A 429 -186.40 -91.78 -35.49
CA LEU A 429 -185.62 -91.35 -36.68
C LEU A 429 -184.11 -91.46 -36.31
N GLY A 430 -183.09 -91.27 -37.16
CA GLY A 430 -182.97 -90.93 -38.59
C GLY A 430 -181.53 -90.46 -38.93
N SER A 431 -181.21 -90.27 -40.22
CA SER A 431 -180.11 -89.49 -40.86
C SER A 431 -178.74 -89.33 -40.13
N GLY A 432 -177.61 -89.73 -40.74
CA GLY A 432 -176.83 -88.88 -41.68
C GLY A 432 -175.61 -88.26 -40.96
N LEU A 433 -174.67 -87.51 -41.57
CA LEU A 433 -174.24 -87.23 -42.96
C LEU A 433 -172.88 -86.46 -42.87
N ALA A 434 -172.10 -86.34 -43.95
CA ALA A 434 -170.88 -85.51 -44.10
C ALA A 434 -169.64 -85.98 -43.27
N ASP A 435 -168.37 -85.89 -43.69
CA ASP A 435 -167.58 -85.12 -44.69
C ASP A 435 -166.64 -84.06 -44.07
N LEU A 436 -165.40 -84.07 -44.57
CA LEU A 436 -164.41 -82.98 -44.73
C LEU A 436 -163.84 -82.19 -43.53
N ASP A 437 -162.50 -82.20 -43.48
CA ASP A 437 -161.56 -81.07 -43.38
C ASP A 437 -161.87 -79.78 -42.57
N ALA A 438 -161.02 -79.51 -41.57
CA ALA A 438 -160.10 -78.35 -41.55
C ALA A 438 -159.01 -78.59 -40.47
N SER A 439 -157.70 -78.30 -40.61
CA SER A 439 -156.93 -77.22 -41.26
C SER A 439 -156.86 -75.89 -40.50
N LEU A 440 -155.65 -75.30 -40.50
CA LEU A 440 -155.30 -73.91 -40.10
C LEU A 440 -155.33 -73.58 -38.58
N ALA A 441 -154.58 -72.60 -38.04
CA ALA A 441 -153.33 -71.95 -38.47
C ALA A 441 -152.75 -71.04 -37.35
N GLY A 442 -151.51 -70.57 -37.52
CA GLY A 442 -150.91 -69.49 -36.72
C GLY A 442 -150.09 -69.95 -35.50
N GLY A 443 -149.07 -69.22 -35.04
CA GLY A 443 -148.51 -67.96 -35.54
C GLY A 443 -147.13 -67.62 -34.92
N PRO A 444 -146.38 -66.63 -35.42
CA PRO A 444 -144.90 -66.65 -35.39
C PRO A 444 -144.21 -65.42 -34.75
N THR A 445 -142.87 -65.50 -34.57
CA THR A 445 -141.82 -64.41 -34.64
C THR A 445 -141.96 -63.13 -33.75
N GLY A 446 -140.89 -62.48 -33.25
CA GLY A 446 -139.44 -62.76 -33.29
C GLY A 446 -138.57 -61.51 -32.91
N GLU A 447 -137.26 -61.74 -32.69
CA GLU A 447 -136.07 -60.85 -32.94
C GLU A 447 -135.75 -59.47 -32.27
N THR A 448 -134.45 -59.28 -31.95
CA THR A 448 -133.59 -58.04 -32.00
C THR A 448 -133.66 -56.94 -30.89
N PRO A 449 -132.76 -55.91 -30.83
CA PRO A 449 -131.26 -55.90 -30.76
C PRO A 449 -130.62 -54.81 -29.81
N GLY A 450 -129.27 -54.60 -29.79
CA GLY A 450 -128.60 -53.40 -29.20
C GLY A 450 -127.03 -53.38 -29.19
N LEU A 451 -126.35 -52.20 -29.25
CA LEU A 451 -124.86 -52.04 -29.41
C LEU A 451 -124.27 -50.62 -29.06
N HIS A 452 -122.92 -50.45 -29.10
CA HIS A 452 -122.05 -49.23 -29.30
C HIS A 452 -121.02 -48.67 -28.22
N TRP A 453 -120.24 -47.61 -28.57
CA TRP A 453 -118.80 -47.28 -28.23
C TRP A 453 -118.50 -45.80 -27.80
N PHE A 454 -117.26 -45.42 -27.33
CA PHE A 454 -116.47 -44.16 -27.69
C PHE A 454 -115.01 -44.02 -27.08
N THR A 455 -114.28 -42.88 -27.25
CA THR A 455 -112.78 -42.65 -27.11
C THR A 455 -112.32 -41.22 -26.60
N GLY A 456 -110.99 -40.92 -26.37
CA GLY A 456 -110.41 -39.56 -25.99
C GLY A 456 -108.85 -39.42 -25.81
N THR A 457 -108.24 -38.20 -25.62
CA THR A 457 -106.76 -37.86 -25.79
C THR A 457 -106.11 -36.65 -24.98
N ASP A 458 -104.75 -36.47 -25.02
CA ASP A 458 -103.84 -35.23 -24.97
C ASP A 458 -103.11 -34.67 -23.63
N PRO A 459 -102.26 -33.55 -23.57
CA PRO A 459 -100.79 -33.48 -23.20
C PRO A 459 -100.34 -32.28 -22.21
N PRO A 460 -99.24 -31.42 -22.26
CA PRO A 460 -97.87 -31.34 -22.89
C PRO A 460 -96.53 -31.00 -22.02
N PRO A 461 -95.87 -29.77 -21.84
CA PRO A 461 -94.35 -29.59 -21.80
C PRO A 461 -93.63 -28.57 -20.78
N GLY A 462 -92.28 -28.32 -20.84
CA GLY A 462 -91.52 -27.22 -20.10
C GLY A 462 -89.96 -27.01 -20.33
N ALA A 463 -89.32 -25.84 -19.98
CA ALA A 463 -87.87 -25.47 -20.28
C ALA A 463 -87.21 -24.23 -19.49
N LEU A 464 -85.93 -23.81 -19.80
CA LEU A 464 -85.15 -22.52 -19.51
C LEU A 464 -83.99 -22.47 -18.41
N VAL A 465 -83.33 -21.31 -18.09
CA VAL A 465 -82.01 -20.75 -18.61
C VAL A 465 -81.29 -19.65 -17.70
N TYR A 466 -79.95 -19.39 -17.87
CA TYR A 466 -79.10 -18.13 -17.63
C TYR A 466 -78.15 -17.81 -16.39
N ARG A 467 -76.85 -17.46 -16.72
CA ARG A 467 -75.85 -16.38 -16.28
C ARG A 467 -75.48 -15.96 -14.81
N ALA A 468 -74.15 -15.80 -14.51
CA ALA A 468 -73.44 -14.61 -13.90
C ALA A 468 -71.95 -14.88 -13.43
N ALA A 469 -71.18 -13.86 -12.99
CA ALA A 469 -69.70 -13.91 -12.70
C ALA A 469 -69.21 -12.84 -11.64
N PRO A 470 -67.91 -12.41 -11.51
CA PRO A 470 -66.73 -13.10 -10.94
C PRO A 470 -65.89 -12.29 -9.89
N GLN A 471 -64.97 -12.96 -9.16
CA GLN A 471 -63.74 -12.41 -8.49
C GLN A 471 -62.68 -13.55 -8.40
N ARG A 472 -61.37 -13.44 -8.06
CA ARG A 472 -60.43 -12.36 -7.61
C ARG A 472 -58.96 -12.73 -7.96
N GLY A 473 -57.95 -11.92 -7.57
CA GLY A 473 -56.50 -12.19 -7.71
C GLY A 473 -55.64 -11.68 -6.52
N ARG A 474 -54.31 -11.96 -6.49
CA ARG A 474 -53.43 -11.72 -5.31
C ARG A 474 -51.99 -11.24 -5.64
N ILE A 475 -51.49 -10.33 -4.80
CA ILE A 475 -50.07 -10.07 -4.41
C ILE A 475 -49.16 -9.28 -5.41
N SER A 476 -48.16 -8.60 -4.84
CA SER A 476 -47.26 -7.53 -5.35
C SER A 476 -45.80 -7.81 -4.83
N PRO A 477 -44.77 -6.91 -4.81
CA PRO A 477 -44.65 -5.48 -5.22
C PRO A 477 -43.31 -4.99 -5.86
N THR A 478 -43.33 -3.74 -6.41
CA THR A 478 -42.22 -2.73 -6.49
C THR A 478 -40.89 -3.04 -7.23
N PRO A 479 -40.27 -2.05 -7.94
CA PRO A 479 -39.42 -1.02 -7.30
C PRO A 479 -39.64 0.43 -7.81
N GLN A 480 -38.91 1.39 -7.23
CA GLN A 480 -38.92 2.83 -7.58
C GLN A 480 -37.66 3.25 -8.38
N GLY A 481 -37.70 4.42 -9.04
CA GLY A 481 -36.58 5.01 -9.83
C GLY A 481 -35.65 5.92 -9.01
N PRO A 482 -35.05 7.01 -9.58
CA PRO A 482 -35.24 7.59 -10.93
C PRO A 482 -33.93 7.97 -11.68
N ARG A 483 -34.08 8.59 -12.87
CA ARG A 483 -33.07 9.44 -13.54
C ARG A 483 -33.70 10.78 -13.98
N PRO A 484 -32.99 11.92 -13.91
CA PRO A 484 -33.32 13.13 -14.66
C PRO A 484 -32.36 13.39 -15.85
N ARG A 485 -32.63 14.45 -16.63
CA ARG A 485 -31.95 14.83 -17.89
C ARG A 485 -31.03 16.05 -17.69
N GLY A 486 -30.05 16.21 -18.59
CA GLY A 486 -29.32 17.47 -18.79
C GLY A 486 -28.63 17.51 -20.17
N ARG A 487 -28.67 18.66 -20.86
CA ARG A 487 -27.91 18.94 -22.10
C ARG A 487 -27.24 20.33 -22.00
N PRO A 488 -26.21 20.63 -22.81
CA PRO A 488 -25.18 21.62 -22.44
C PRO A 488 -25.46 23.06 -22.87
N GLY A 489 -24.74 23.99 -22.25
CA GLY A 489 -24.54 25.37 -22.72
C GLY A 489 -23.15 25.57 -23.36
N CYS A 490 -23.02 26.53 -24.26
CA CYS A 490 -21.85 26.74 -25.10
C CYS A 490 -20.81 27.71 -24.51
N ARG A 491 -19.55 27.63 -24.98
CA ARG A 491 -18.69 28.82 -25.18
C ARG A 491 -17.59 28.59 -26.23
N PHE A 492 -17.23 29.68 -26.90
CA PHE A 492 -16.11 29.84 -27.83
C PHE A 492 -14.77 29.92 -27.03
N LEU A 493 -13.55 29.84 -27.57
CA LEU A 493 -12.99 30.35 -28.85
C LEU A 493 -11.95 29.39 -29.49
N VAL A 494 -11.55 29.72 -30.73
CA VAL A 494 -10.55 28.99 -31.55
C VAL A 494 -9.58 30.00 -32.20
N GLY A 495 -8.30 29.60 -32.36
CA GLY A 495 -7.30 30.26 -33.21
C GLY A 495 -6.05 30.74 -32.46
N ALA A 496 -4.87 30.87 -33.09
CA ALA A 496 -4.42 30.37 -34.40
C ALA A 496 -2.86 30.35 -34.43
N GLU A 497 -2.25 29.64 -35.37
CA GLU A 497 -0.78 29.52 -35.52
C GLU A 497 -0.15 30.74 -36.23
N HIS A 498 1.10 31.13 -35.89
CA HIS A 498 2.14 31.55 -36.89
C HIS A 498 3.59 31.67 -36.35
N VAL A 499 4.42 30.71 -36.77
CA VAL A 499 5.83 30.77 -37.26
C VAL A 499 6.77 31.99 -36.99
N ARG A 500 7.85 31.76 -36.20
CA ARG A 500 9.24 32.37 -36.23
C ARG A 500 9.38 33.89 -35.93
N PRO A 501 10.59 34.48 -35.67
CA PRO A 501 12.00 34.03 -35.90
C PRO A 501 12.94 34.06 -34.65
N PRO A 502 14.27 33.76 -34.76
CA PRO A 502 15.20 33.54 -33.62
C PRO A 502 16.01 34.79 -33.15
N PRO A 503 16.78 34.73 -32.03
CA PRO A 503 17.37 35.92 -31.36
C PRO A 503 18.66 36.49 -32.00
N PRO A 504 19.09 37.71 -31.61
CA PRO A 504 20.15 38.46 -32.30
C PRO A 504 21.59 38.13 -31.86
N THR A 505 22.54 38.49 -32.74
CA THR A 505 23.98 38.58 -32.46
C THR A 505 24.38 39.98 -31.95
N PRO A 506 25.55 40.10 -31.32
CA PRO A 506 26.43 41.25 -31.46
C PRO A 506 27.67 40.90 -32.32
N ALA A 507 28.33 41.90 -32.91
CA ALA A 507 29.42 41.67 -33.87
C ALA A 507 30.57 42.68 -33.77
N LEU A 508 31.80 42.18 -34.03
CA LEU A 508 33.03 42.86 -34.46
C LEU A 508 33.72 43.85 -33.49
N GLY A 509 35.06 43.73 -33.39
CA GLY A 509 35.90 44.49 -32.45
C GLY A 509 37.41 44.62 -32.78
N GLY A 510 37.86 44.34 -34.01
CA GLY A 510 39.19 44.73 -34.53
C GLY A 510 40.39 43.76 -34.30
N PRO A 511 41.53 43.91 -35.05
CA PRO A 511 42.62 42.91 -35.06
C PRO A 511 44.08 43.43 -34.95
N VAL A 512 45.03 42.63 -34.43
CA VAL A 512 46.49 42.75 -34.69
C VAL A 512 47.23 41.39 -34.56
N GLY A 513 47.98 40.97 -35.60
CA GLY A 513 49.17 40.06 -35.54
C GLY A 513 49.01 38.60 -35.04
N SER A 514 49.98 37.69 -35.24
CA SER A 514 51.13 37.65 -36.18
C SER A 514 51.84 36.27 -36.18
N HIS A 515 52.16 35.72 -37.37
CA HIS A 515 53.18 34.68 -37.70
C HIS A 515 53.19 33.28 -36.99
N GLY A 516 53.64 32.24 -37.73
CA GLY A 516 53.99 30.90 -37.22
C GLY A 516 53.11 29.75 -37.77
N SER A 517 53.23 29.33 -39.05
CA SER A 517 54.28 28.47 -39.63
C SER A 517 54.18 26.97 -39.28
N SER A 518 53.96 26.13 -40.31
CA SER A 518 54.36 24.70 -40.49
C SER A 518 54.09 23.67 -39.36
N ARG A 519 53.74 22.40 -39.64
CA ARG A 519 54.14 21.56 -40.80
C ARG A 519 53.23 20.34 -40.98
N VAL A 520 53.15 19.83 -42.22
CA VAL A 520 52.53 18.55 -42.60
C VAL A 520 53.47 17.37 -42.30
N VAL A 521 52.94 16.24 -41.81
CA VAL A 521 53.31 14.84 -42.21
C VAL A 521 52.13 13.89 -41.93
N CYS A 522 51.87 12.93 -42.83
CA CYS A 522 51.00 11.76 -42.59
C CYS A 522 51.76 10.47 -42.93
N VAL A 523 51.61 9.39 -42.15
CA VAL A 523 52.00 8.01 -42.51
C VAL A 523 50.93 7.02 -41.97
N LEU A 524 50.79 5.86 -42.63
CA LEU A 524 49.66 4.91 -42.54
C LEU A 524 49.96 3.64 -41.69
N PRO A 525 48.94 2.80 -41.36
CA PRO A 525 49.04 1.71 -40.38
C PRO A 525 49.04 0.28 -40.96
N ALA A 526 49.37 -0.71 -40.11
CA ALA A 526 49.15 -2.16 -40.31
C ALA A 526 49.31 -2.93 -38.97
N ARG A 527 48.91 -4.19 -38.77
CA ARG A 527 47.72 -5.01 -39.16
C ARG A 527 47.86 -6.41 -38.48
N GLY A 528 46.76 -7.08 -38.13
CA GLY A 528 46.72 -8.51 -37.72
C GLY A 528 46.53 -8.74 -36.20
N THR A 529 45.60 -9.54 -35.63
CA THR A 529 44.61 -10.61 -36.00
C THR A 529 44.99 -12.06 -35.67
N SER A 530 43.97 -12.86 -35.26
CA SER A 530 43.97 -14.25 -34.74
C SER A 530 44.46 -14.39 -33.27
N ARG A 531 43.78 -15.01 -32.29
CA ARG A 531 42.48 -15.75 -32.16
C ARG A 531 42.47 -17.29 -32.34
N ALA A 532 42.83 -18.02 -31.27
CA ALA A 532 42.24 -19.29 -30.81
C ALA A 532 42.49 -19.42 -29.28
N ALA A 533 41.63 -19.90 -28.37
CA ALA A 533 40.44 -20.77 -28.38
C ALA A 533 40.69 -22.29 -28.25
N ALA A 534 40.71 -22.78 -27.00
CA ALA A 534 40.60 -24.19 -26.60
C ALA A 534 39.95 -24.29 -25.19
N VAL A 535 39.34 -25.43 -24.83
CA VAL A 535 38.43 -25.55 -23.66
C VAL A 535 38.62 -26.88 -22.92
N GLY A 536 38.51 -26.84 -21.58
CA GLY A 536 38.27 -28.01 -20.71
C GLY A 536 39.49 -28.53 -19.92
N SER A 537 39.33 -29.38 -18.90
CA SER A 537 38.11 -29.77 -18.15
C SER A 537 38.48 -30.53 -16.87
N ARG A 538 37.74 -30.31 -15.76
CA ARG A 538 37.54 -31.15 -14.55
C ARG A 538 38.77 -31.82 -13.86
N GLY A 539 38.81 -31.71 -12.52
CA GLY A 539 39.60 -32.60 -11.65
C GLY A 539 39.45 -32.23 -10.17
N SER A 540 39.16 -33.20 -9.29
CA SER A 540 38.88 -32.97 -7.87
C SER A 540 39.72 -33.89 -6.96
N SER A 541 39.87 -33.48 -5.69
CA SER A 541 39.80 -34.30 -4.46
C SER A 541 41.05 -34.46 -3.54
N LEU A 542 40.77 -34.30 -2.23
CA LEU A 542 41.31 -35.00 -1.02
C LEU A 542 42.73 -34.72 -0.45
N GLY A 543 42.80 -34.80 0.90
CA GLY A 543 44.00 -34.85 1.77
C GLY A 543 44.24 -33.55 2.58
N THR A 544 44.06 -33.41 3.90
CA THR A 544 44.64 -34.09 5.11
C THR A 544 46.17 -34.03 5.21
N GLU A 545 46.83 -33.69 6.33
CA GLU A 545 46.43 -33.23 7.69
C GLU A 545 47.70 -32.74 8.44
N LEU A 546 47.57 -31.94 9.52
CA LEU A 546 48.25 -32.11 10.85
C LEU A 546 48.33 -30.82 11.71
N HIS A 547 48.61 -31.00 13.02
CA HIS A 547 48.49 -29.99 14.08
C HIS A 547 49.80 -29.31 14.52
N ALA A 548 49.66 -28.10 15.09
CA ALA A 548 50.37 -27.67 16.29
C ALA A 548 49.44 -26.81 17.21
N ARG A 549 49.80 -26.67 18.50
CA ARG A 549 49.01 -26.12 19.64
C ARG A 549 50.03 -25.69 20.75
N PRO A 550 49.64 -25.19 21.95
CA PRO A 550 48.77 -24.06 22.32
C PRO A 550 49.36 -23.20 23.51
N ALA A 551 48.65 -22.17 24.00
CA ALA A 551 48.57 -21.71 25.42
C ALA A 551 47.78 -20.36 25.47
N ALA A 552 46.76 -20.07 26.32
CA ALA A 552 46.56 -20.22 27.78
C ALA A 552 47.27 -19.09 28.59
N GLN A 553 46.71 -18.44 29.64
CA GLN A 553 45.45 -18.59 30.44
C GLN A 553 45.29 -17.31 31.36
N ARG A 554 44.23 -16.96 32.16
CA ARG A 554 42.86 -17.46 32.46
C ARG A 554 42.02 -16.39 33.26
N ALA A 555 40.74 -16.17 32.91
CA ALA A 555 39.60 -15.70 33.77
C ALA A 555 39.69 -14.33 34.52
N GLY A 556 38.60 -13.76 35.08
CA GLY A 556 37.17 -14.14 35.13
C GLY A 556 36.25 -12.89 35.36
N ALA A 557 34.97 -12.88 34.94
CA ALA A 557 33.76 -13.34 35.66
C ALA A 557 33.28 -12.35 36.77
N THR A 558 31.98 -12.05 37.00
CA THR A 558 30.72 -12.75 36.69
C THR A 558 29.54 -11.84 36.24
N GLU A 559 28.51 -12.52 35.72
CA GLU A 559 27.08 -12.21 35.47
C GLU A 559 26.32 -11.41 36.57
N GLY A 560 25.11 -10.84 36.35
CA GLY A 560 24.35 -10.65 35.10
C GLY A 560 22.81 -10.48 35.24
N ARG A 561 22.16 -10.05 34.14
CA ARG A 561 20.70 -10.10 33.78
C ARG A 561 19.68 -9.08 34.35
N CYS A 562 18.65 -8.87 33.51
CA CYS A 562 17.30 -8.30 33.72
C CYS A 562 17.10 -6.76 33.68
N ALA A 563 15.89 -6.39 33.26
CA ALA A 563 15.37 -5.05 32.91
C ALA A 563 13.97 -4.88 33.58
N PRO A 564 13.10 -3.86 33.33
CA PRO A 564 13.18 -2.75 32.35
C PRO A 564 12.64 -1.38 32.87
N CYS A 565 12.37 -0.46 31.92
CA CYS A 565 11.29 0.56 31.93
C CYS A 565 11.47 1.95 32.59
N PHE A 566 11.16 2.95 31.73
CA PHE A 566 10.49 4.24 31.99
C PHE A 566 11.23 5.49 32.55
N ARG A 567 10.70 6.63 32.04
CA ARG A 567 10.64 8.02 32.57
C ARG A 567 11.73 9.07 32.24
N SER A 568 11.33 9.91 31.27
CA SER A 568 11.23 11.39 31.33
C SER A 568 12.48 12.28 31.45
N LEU A 569 12.52 13.26 30.55
CA LEU A 569 13.43 14.41 30.53
C LEU A 569 13.14 15.42 31.67
N CYS A 570 14.21 16.03 32.20
CA CYS A 570 14.50 17.48 32.42
C CYS A 570 13.39 18.49 32.82
N PRO A 571 13.71 19.74 33.26
CA PRO A 571 15.01 20.38 33.54
C PRO A 571 15.10 21.07 34.93
N GLY A 572 16.17 21.85 35.16
CA GLY A 572 16.34 22.84 36.24
C GLY A 572 17.60 22.54 37.09
N ASP A 573 18.71 23.26 37.00
CA ASP A 573 19.00 24.70 37.25
C ASP A 573 19.55 24.95 38.68
N LEU A 574 20.41 25.98 38.79
CA LEU A 574 21.31 26.28 39.92
C LEU A 574 22.50 25.27 40.07
N GLY A 575 23.73 25.68 40.38
CA GLY A 575 24.30 27.04 40.46
C GLY A 575 25.63 27.09 41.25
N VAL A 576 26.41 28.18 41.05
CA VAL A 576 27.56 28.63 41.88
C VAL A 576 28.91 27.88 41.69
N ARG A 577 30.02 28.59 41.95
CA ARG A 577 31.43 28.17 41.81
C ARG A 577 32.13 27.97 43.17
N ALA A 578 33.01 26.98 43.26
CA ALA A 578 34.33 26.98 43.95
C ALA A 578 35.12 25.77 43.38
N GLN A 579 36.37 25.82 42.89
CA GLN A 579 37.66 26.33 43.38
C GLN A 579 38.33 25.48 44.48
N SER A 580 39.58 25.05 44.19
CA SER A 580 40.57 24.33 45.05
C SER A 580 40.08 22.98 45.63
N GLU A 581 40.87 21.91 45.73
CA GLU A 581 42.31 21.73 46.01
C GLU A 581 42.91 20.61 45.09
N ALA A 582 44.16 20.71 44.64
CA ALA A 582 45.43 20.19 45.22
C ALA A 582 45.68 18.70 44.94
#